data_AF-A0A820H431-F1
#
_entry.id   AF-A0A820H431-F1
#
_cell.length_a   1.000
_cell.length_b   1.000
_cell.length_c   1.000
_cell.angle_alpha   90.00
_cell.angle_beta   90.00
_cell.angle_gamma   90.00
#
_symmetry.space_group_name_H-M   'P 1'
#
loop_
_entity.id
_entity.type
_entity.pdbx_description
1 polymer ?
#
loop_
_entity_poly.entity_id
_entity_poly.type
_entity_poly.pdbx_seq_one_letter_code
_entity_poly.pdbx_strand_id
1 'polypeptide(L)'
;MCISTAFIFILGIAQIVGDVYLELYSLGIGTHIAAGLISEGLSDIFYAISAAKSGYFSWSDYAVHKIKSILITIATTGFAALLSKGIRLSCFEQIDEY
;
A
#
# COMPACT_ATOMS: atom_id res chain seq x y z
N MET A 1 5.30 14.48 -22.00
CA MET A 1 5.82 14.30 -20.63
C MET A 1 4.74 14.52 -19.56
N CYS A 2 3.98 15.61 -19.56
CA CYS A 2 3.00 15.91 -18.50
C CYS A 2 1.78 14.96 -18.43
N ILE A 3 1.33 14.40 -19.56
CA ILE A 3 0.15 13.51 -19.61
C ILE A 3 0.44 12.17 -18.93
N SER A 4 1.67 11.64 -19.07
CA SER A 4 2.07 10.36 -18.47
C SER A 4 2.19 10.45 -16.95
N THR A 5 2.77 11.54 -16.43
CA THR A 5 2.82 11.81 -14.98
C THR A 5 1.44 12.08 -14.39
N ALA A 6 0.56 12.78 -15.11
CA ALA A 6 -0.82 12.99 -14.67
C ALA A 6 -1.59 11.67 -14.54
N PHE A 7 -1.35 10.70 -15.44
CA PHE A 7 -1.98 9.39 -15.36
C PHE A 7 -1.55 8.60 -14.11
N ILE A 8 -0.27 8.61 -13.78
CA ILE A 8 0.25 7.95 -12.56
C ILE A 8 -0.27 8.61 -11.29
N PHE A 9 -0.37 9.94 -11.30
CA PHE A 9 -0.96 10.68 -10.19
C PHE A 9 -2.44 10.29 -9.96
N ILE A 10 -3.22 10.17 -11.04
CA ILE A 10 -4.62 9.72 -10.96
C ILE A 10 -4.71 8.26 -10.50
N LEU A 11 -3.80 7.39 -10.95
CA LEU A 11 -3.74 5.99 -10.51
C LEU A 11 -3.43 5.88 -9.01
N GLY A 12 -2.49 6.68 -8.49
CA GLY A 12 -2.19 6.73 -7.06
C GLY A 12 -3.39 7.17 -6.22
N ILE A 13 -4.12 8.20 -6.67
CA ILE A 13 -5.36 8.64 -6.01
C ILE A 13 -6.43 7.53 -6.07
N ALA A 14 -6.61 6.89 -7.21
CA ALA A 14 -7.58 5.81 -7.37
C ALA A 14 -7.24 4.60 -6.48
N GLN A 15 -5.96 4.28 -6.31
CA GLN A 15 -5.50 3.26 -5.36
C GLN A 15 -5.83 3.64 -3.92
N ILE A 16 -5.52 4.87 -3.47
CA ILE A 16 -5.86 5.32 -2.11
C ILE A 16 -7.36 5.27 -1.86
N VAL A 17 -8.19 5.73 -2.81
CA VAL A 17 -9.65 5.71 -2.67
C VAL A 17 -10.19 4.29 -2.58
N GLY A 18 -9.79 3.41 -3.51
CA GLY A 18 -10.21 2.01 -3.49
C GLY A 18 -9.80 1.28 -2.22
N ASP A 19 -8.66 1.68 -1.65
CA ASP A 19 -8.11 1.08 -0.46
C ASP A 19 -8.82 1.52 0.83
N VAL A 20 -9.20 2.80 0.94
CA VAL A 20 -10.11 3.27 2.00
C VAL A 20 -11.44 2.52 1.97
N TYR A 21 -11.98 2.23 0.78
CA TYR A 21 -13.18 1.38 0.67
C TYR A 21 -12.94 -0.05 1.15
N LEU A 22 -11.76 -0.62 0.88
CA LEU A 22 -11.38 -1.95 1.34
C LEU A 22 -11.21 -2.00 2.87
N GLU A 23 -10.61 -0.97 3.47
CA GLU A 23 -10.49 -0.84 4.93
C GLU A 23 -11.86 -0.79 5.61
N LEU A 24 -12.78 0.02 5.09
CA LEU A 24 -14.15 0.17 5.61
C LEU A 24 -14.95 -1.14 5.52
N TYR A 25 -14.77 -1.94 4.46
CA TYR A 25 -15.48 -3.20 4.28
C TYR A 25 -14.85 -4.40 4.99
N SER A 26 -13.56 -4.32 5.36
CA SER A 26 -12.81 -5.48 5.88
C SER A 26 -12.88 -5.65 7.42
N LEU A 27 -13.73 -4.89 8.12
CA LEU A 27 -14.00 -5.03 9.57
C LEU A 27 -12.71 -5.11 10.43
N GLY A 28 -11.66 -4.38 10.05
CA GLY A 28 -10.40 -4.31 10.80
C GLY A 28 -9.39 -5.45 10.57
N ILE A 29 -9.65 -6.41 9.67
CA ILE A 29 -8.64 -7.38 9.22
C ILE A 29 -7.83 -6.81 8.05
N GLY A 30 -8.48 -5.99 7.22
CA GLY A 30 -7.88 -5.32 6.07
C GLY A 30 -7.03 -4.11 6.42
N THR A 31 -6.98 -3.62 7.66
CA THR A 31 -6.23 -2.41 8.04
C THR A 31 -4.73 -2.50 7.73
N HIS A 32 -4.12 -3.68 7.89
CA HIS A 32 -2.71 -3.87 7.54
C HIS A 32 -2.47 -3.96 6.03
N ILE A 33 -3.47 -4.45 5.30
CA ILE A 33 -3.44 -4.49 3.84
C ILE A 33 -3.62 -3.06 3.32
N ALA A 34 -4.59 -2.35 3.89
CA ALA A 34 -4.93 -1.00 3.52
C ALA A 34 -3.78 -0.02 3.78
N ALA A 35 -3.18 -0.05 4.97
CA ALA A 35 -2.02 0.77 5.29
C ALA A 35 -0.84 0.56 4.30
N GLY A 36 -0.64 -0.68 3.84
CA GLY A 36 0.36 -1.00 2.82
C GLY A 36 0.03 -0.41 1.44
N LEU A 37 -1.23 -0.53 1.01
CA LEU A 37 -1.69 -0.04 -0.28
C LEU A 37 -1.85 1.49 -0.33
N ILE A 38 -2.14 2.16 0.79
CA ILE A 38 -2.10 3.64 0.90
C ILE A 38 -0.66 4.13 0.71
N SER A 39 0.31 3.48 1.35
CA SER A 39 1.75 3.80 1.17
C SER A 39 2.17 3.62 -0.30
N GLU A 40 1.66 2.59 -0.96
CA GLU A 40 1.88 2.32 -2.38
C GLU A 40 1.33 3.43 -3.29
N GLY A 41 0.10 3.91 -3.05
CA GLY A 41 -0.51 5.01 -3.80
C GLY A 41 0.20 6.35 -3.59
N LEU A 42 0.73 6.60 -2.37
CA LEU A 42 1.56 7.77 -2.09
C LEU A 42 2.91 7.71 -2.83
N SER A 43 3.53 6.53 -2.90
CA SER A 43 4.77 6.31 -3.66
C SER A 43 4.61 6.69 -5.15
N ASP A 44 3.48 6.32 -5.76
CA ASP A 44 3.14 6.72 -7.14
C ASP A 44 2.99 8.23 -7.30
N ILE A 45 2.32 8.88 -6.34
CA ILE A 45 2.14 10.33 -6.33
C ILE A 45 3.50 11.04 -6.19
N PHE A 46 4.37 10.58 -5.29
CA PHE A 46 5.72 11.12 -5.13
C PHE A 46 6.59 10.92 -6.37
N TYR A 47 6.49 9.77 -7.02
CA TYR A 47 7.18 9.51 -8.27
C TYR A 47 6.67 10.43 -9.40
N ALA A 48 5.35 10.60 -9.51
CA ALA A 48 4.76 11.51 -10.49
C ALA A 48 5.22 12.96 -10.29
N ILE A 49 5.28 13.44 -9.04
CA ILE A 49 5.76 14.78 -8.70
C ILE A 49 7.27 14.92 -9.01
N SER A 50 8.07 13.91 -8.64
CA SER A 50 9.52 13.92 -8.87
C SER A 50 9.85 13.91 -10.37
N ALA A 51 9.15 13.09 -11.16
CA ALA A 51 9.32 13.04 -12.60
C ALA A 51 8.77 14.30 -13.30
N ALA A 52 7.72 14.93 -12.75
CA ALA A 52 7.24 16.23 -13.23
C ALA A 52 8.29 17.34 -13.00
N LYS A 53 9.02 17.33 -11.88
CA LYS A 53 10.12 18.29 -11.62
C LYS A 53 11.36 18.01 -12.46
N SER A 54 11.68 16.74 -12.72
CA SER A 54 12.88 16.34 -13.48
C SER A 54 12.71 16.47 -15.00
N GLY A 55 11.47 16.56 -15.49
CA GLY A 55 11.15 16.65 -16.93
C GLY A 55 11.31 15.32 -17.68
N TYR A 56 12.29 14.49 -17.34
CA TYR A 56 12.52 13.19 -17.96
C TYR A 56 11.67 12.10 -17.29
N PHE A 57 10.60 11.70 -17.98
CA PHE A 57 9.73 10.61 -17.55
C PHE A 57 10.10 9.31 -18.27
N SER A 58 10.53 8.29 -17.54
CA SER A 58 10.83 6.95 -18.06
C SER A 58 9.89 5.91 -17.45
N TRP A 59 9.05 5.29 -18.29
CA TRP A 59 8.14 4.22 -17.87
C TRP A 59 8.88 2.99 -17.32
N SER A 60 10.12 2.74 -17.76
CA SER A 60 10.92 1.61 -17.31
C SER A 60 11.36 1.77 -15.85
N ASP A 61 11.81 2.97 -15.47
CA ASP A 61 12.19 3.24 -14.08
C ASP A 61 10.99 3.20 -13.15
N TYR A 62 9.85 3.74 -13.61
CA TYR A 62 8.60 3.69 -12.86
C TYR A 62 8.18 2.25 -12.56
N ALA A 63 8.19 1.37 -13.57
CA ALA A 63 7.80 -0.02 -13.40
C ALA A 63 8.72 -0.77 -12.42
N VAL A 64 10.03 -0.52 -12.46
CA VAL A 64 10.99 -1.13 -11.52
C VAL A 64 10.76 -0.64 -10.09
N HIS A 65 10.52 0.67 -9.90
CA HIS A 65 10.20 1.23 -8.60
C HIS A 65 8.87 0.69 -8.04
N LYS A 66 7.85 0.59 -8.90
CA LYS A 66 6.52 0.05 -8.56
C LYS A 66 6.62 -1.40 -8.09
N ILE A 67 7.32 -2.25 -8.84
CA ILE A 67 7.47 -3.68 -8.47
C ILE A 67 8.16 -3.84 -7.11
N LYS A 68 9.19 -3.03 -6.82
CA LYS A 68 9.87 -3.05 -5.52
C LYS A 68 8.96 -2.62 -4.39
N SER A 69 8.16 -1.57 -4.61
CA SER A 69 7.20 -1.07 -3.61
C SER A 69 6.14 -2.13 -3.32
N ILE A 70 5.52 -2.72 -4.35
CA ILE A 70 4.54 -3.82 -4.20
C ILE A 70 5.15 -4.98 -3.42
N LEU A 71 6.38 -5.38 -3.74
CA LEU A 71 7.03 -6.50 -3.08
C LEU A 71 7.24 -6.26 -1.58
N ILE A 72 7.68 -5.05 -1.22
CA ILE A 72 7.86 -4.65 0.19
C ILE A 72 6.51 -4.59 0.89
N THR A 73 5.50 -3.98 0.25
CA THR A 73 4.14 -3.89 0.77
C THR A 73 3.57 -5.27 1.07
N ILE A 74 3.67 -6.22 0.15
CA ILE A 74 3.20 -7.61 0.36
C ILE A 74 3.96 -8.27 1.52
N ALA A 75 5.28 -8.11 1.60
CA ALA A 75 6.08 -8.69 2.67
C ALA A 75 5.71 -8.11 4.04
N THR A 76 5.58 -6.79 4.15
CA THR A 76 5.25 -6.09 5.39
C THR A 76 3.82 -6.37 5.84
N THR A 77 2.85 -6.26 4.93
CA THR A 77 1.44 -6.57 5.21
C THR A 77 1.25 -8.04 5.56
N GLY A 78 1.92 -8.96 4.85
CA GLY A 78 1.87 -10.39 5.15
C GLY A 78 2.44 -10.72 6.53
N PHE A 79 3.56 -10.10 6.90
CA PHE A 79 4.15 -10.26 8.22
C PHE A 79 3.26 -9.65 9.32
N ALA A 80 2.68 -8.47 9.08
CA ALA A 80 1.76 -7.83 10.02
C ALA A 80 0.49 -8.67 10.24
N ALA A 81 -0.06 -9.28 9.19
CA ALA A 81 -1.23 -10.16 9.29
C ALA A 81 -0.93 -11.43 10.11
N LEU A 82 0.28 -12.00 9.98
CA LEU A 82 0.71 -13.15 10.78
C LEU A 82 0.86 -12.79 12.26
N LEU A 83 1.47 -11.64 12.57
CA LEU A 83 1.59 -11.15 13.94
C LEU A 83 0.21 -10.88 14.57
N SER A 84 -0.70 -10.24 13.84
CA SER A 84 -2.06 -9.95 14.33
C SER A 84 -2.85 -11.22 14.63
N LYS A 85 -2.63 -12.32 13.88
CA LYS A 85 -3.20 -13.63 14.23
C LYS A 85 -2.57 -14.23 15.49
N GLY A 86 -1.26 -14.13 15.66
CA GLY A 86 -0.56 -14.62 16.85
C GLY A 86 -1.00 -13.93 18.14
N ILE A 87 -1.13 -12.59 18.10
CA ILE A 87 -1.56 -11.78 19.25
C ILE A 87 -2.99 -12.12 19.70
N ARG A 88 -3.90 -12.40 18.75
CA ARG A 88 -5.28 -12.79 19.08
C ARG A 88 -5.37 -14.17 19.71
N LEU A 89 -4.48 -15.10 19.33
CA LEU A 89 -4.42 -16.44 19.92
C LEU A 89 -3.84 -16.39 21.34
N SER A 90 -2.75 -15.64 21.57
CA SER A 90 -2.18 -15.50 22.91
C SER A 90 -3.13 -14.82 23.90
N CYS A 91 -3.96 -13.89 23.42
CA CYS A 91 -4.98 -13.26 24.25
C CYS A 91 -6.17 -14.19 24.54
N PHE A 92 -6.52 -15.10 23.62
CA PHE A 92 -7.59 -16.09 23.83
C PHE A 92 -7.16 -17.16 24.84
N GLU A 93 -5.93 -17.66 24.71
CA GLU A 93 -5.35 -18.63 25.65
C GLU A 93 -5.25 -18.07 27.08
N GLN A 94 -5.03 -16.75 27.23
CA GLN A 94 -5.00 -16.09 28.54
C GLN A 94 -6.39 -15.95 29.21
N ILE A 95 -7.49 -16.13 28.46
CA ILE A 95 -8.87 -16.08 28.99
C ILE A 95 -9.38 -17.49 29.36
N ASP A 96 -8.93 -18.54 28.67
CA ASP A 96 -9.25 -19.93 29.03
C ASP A 96 -8.52 -20.42 30.31
N GLU A 97 -7.47 -19.71 30.74
CA GLU A 97 -6.69 -20.03 31.95
C GLU A 97 -7.22 -19.38 33.25
N TYR A 98 -8.36 -18.67 33.21
CA TYR A 98 -9.02 -18.03 34.36
C TYR A 98 -10.45 -18.55 34.60
#